data_AF-A0A7W4BB15-F1
#
_entry.id   AF-A0A7W4BB15-F1
#
_cell.length_a   1.000
_cell.length_b   1.000
_cell.length_c   1.000
_cell.angle_alpha   90.00
_cell.angle_beta   90.00
_cell.angle_gamma   90.00
#
_symmetry.space_group_name_H-M   'P 1'
#
loop_
_entity.id
_entity.type
_entity.pdbx_description
1 polymer ?
#
loop_
_entity_poly.entity_id
_entity_poly.type
_entity_poly.pdbx_seq_one_letter_code
_entity_poly.pdbx_strand_id
1 'polypeptide(L)'
;PKQLLRFAGMPRQTMPKGLPFELKSYLELVELTGHCIREDKRGHIESTHLPLLERVDISPENLLKLTTQFTRVFHGAVGRPISQASYREDLNRKRRANISNCEKLLA
;
A
#
# COMPACT_ATOMS: atom_id res chain seq x y z
N PRO A 1 23.26 -5.12 -10.91
CA PRO A 1 22.09 -4.96 -9.99
C PRO A 1 20.79 -5.01 -10.81
N LYS A 2 19.72 -5.62 -10.29
CA LYS A 2 18.42 -5.55 -10.98
C LYS A 2 17.90 -4.11 -10.91
N GLN A 3 17.57 -3.53 -12.07
CA GLN A 3 16.93 -2.22 -12.13
C GLN A 3 15.52 -2.30 -11.56
N LEU A 4 15.09 -1.28 -10.81
CA LEU A 4 13.73 -1.16 -10.32
C LEU A 4 12.75 -0.96 -11.48
N LEU A 5 11.52 -1.45 -11.31
CA LEU A 5 10.45 -1.21 -12.28
C LEU A 5 10.07 0.28 -12.28
N ARG A 6 9.88 0.84 -13.49
CA ARG A 6 9.37 2.21 -13.66
C ARG A 6 7.85 2.23 -13.46
N PHE A 7 7.30 3.40 -13.17
CA PHE A 7 5.85 3.65 -13.25
C PHE A 7 5.39 3.53 -14.70
N ALA A 8 4.44 2.64 -14.94
CA ALA A 8 3.89 2.36 -16.26
C ALA A 8 2.53 3.04 -16.51
N GLY A 9 1.99 3.73 -15.50
CA GLY A 9 0.74 4.46 -15.58
C GLY A 9 -0.48 3.60 -15.27
N MET A 10 -1.66 4.08 -15.66
CA MET A 10 -2.92 3.37 -15.45
C MET A 10 -2.95 2.00 -16.16
N PRO A 11 -3.61 0.99 -15.56
CA PRO A 11 -3.86 -0.29 -16.22
C PRO A 11 -4.54 -0.09 -17.59
N ARG A 12 -4.02 -0.73 -18.62
CA ARG A 12 -4.54 -0.72 -20.01
C ARG A 12 -4.41 -2.13 -20.60
N GLN A 13 -5.16 -2.42 -21.67
CA GLN A 13 -5.18 -3.75 -22.31
C GLN A 13 -3.77 -4.26 -22.65
N THR A 14 -2.92 -3.39 -23.20
CA THR A 14 -1.49 -3.67 -23.44
C THR A 14 -0.64 -2.93 -22.43
N MET A 15 -0.23 -3.61 -21.35
CA MET A 15 0.53 -2.98 -20.27
C MET A 15 2.04 -3.04 -20.55
N PRO A 16 2.75 -1.90 -20.68
CA PRO A 16 4.21 -1.92 -20.71
C PRO A 16 4.77 -2.46 -19.38
N LYS A 17 5.97 -3.04 -19.45
CA LYS A 17 6.64 -3.60 -18.27
C LYS A 17 6.92 -2.52 -17.24
N GLY A 18 6.20 -2.54 -16.12
CA GLY A 18 6.39 -1.63 -15.00
C GLY A 18 5.26 -1.72 -13.98
N LEU A 19 5.27 -0.80 -13.01
CA LEU A 19 4.24 -0.71 -11.99
C LEU A 19 2.96 -0.12 -12.61
N PRO A 20 1.78 -0.76 -12.49
CA PRO A 20 0.51 -0.25 -13.02
C PRO A 20 -0.04 0.88 -12.13
N PHE A 21 0.77 1.93 -11.99
CA PHE A 21 0.48 3.11 -11.20
C PHE A 21 1.10 4.34 -11.87
N GLU A 22 0.45 5.48 -11.76
CA GLU A 22 0.97 6.75 -12.28
C GLU A 22 1.93 7.39 -11.27
N LEU A 23 3.05 7.93 -11.75
CA LEU A 23 4.01 8.65 -10.91
C LEU A 23 3.33 9.84 -10.22
N LYS A 24 2.47 10.57 -10.93
CA LYS A 24 1.74 11.71 -10.37
C LYS A 24 0.88 11.29 -9.17
N SER A 25 0.07 10.23 -9.35
CA SER A 25 -0.75 9.67 -8.26
C SER A 25 0.10 9.19 -7.08
N TYR A 26 1.31 8.68 -7.32
CA TYR A 26 2.21 8.27 -6.25
C TYR A 26 2.71 9.45 -5.44
N LEU A 27 3.14 10.52 -6.11
CA LEU A 27 3.60 11.74 -5.44
C LEU A 27 2.46 12.41 -4.67
N GLU A 28 1.25 12.45 -5.23
CA GLU A 28 0.05 12.95 -4.53
C GLU A 28 -0.24 12.12 -3.27
N LEU A 29 -0.17 10.79 -3.36
CA LEU A 29 -0.34 9.91 -2.20
C LEU A 29 0.73 10.19 -1.12
N VAL A 30 1.99 10.38 -1.50
CA VAL A 30 3.07 10.71 -0.57
C VAL A 30 2.81 12.04 0.12
N GLU A 31 2.47 13.09 -0.64
CA GLU A 31 2.15 14.42 -0.08
C GLU A 31 1.00 14.33 0.93
N LEU A 32 -0.06 13.61 0.58
CA LEU A 32 -1.22 13.39 1.45
C LEU A 32 -0.83 12.71 2.75
N THR A 33 -0.03 11.65 2.67
CA THR A 33 0.43 10.94 3.86
C THR A 33 1.29 11.84 4.74
N GLY A 34 2.15 12.68 4.15
CA GLY A 34 2.96 13.65 4.88
C GLY A 34 2.12 14.70 5.62
N HIS A 35 1.05 15.20 4.98
CA HIS A 35 0.11 16.11 5.62
C HIS A 35 -0.64 15.46 6.80
N CYS A 36 -1.02 14.18 6.68
CA CYS A 36 -1.74 13.47 7.73
C CYS A 36 -0.90 13.20 8.99
N ILE A 37 0.41 13.01 8.83
CA ILE A 37 1.32 12.62 9.92
C ILE A 37 1.73 13.81 10.80
N ARG A 38 1.68 15.04 10.28
CA ARG A 38 2.16 16.23 11.01
C ARG A 38 1.27 16.58 12.22
N GLU A 39 1.82 16.35 13.40
CA GLU A 39 1.18 16.61 14.70
C GLU A 39 0.73 18.07 14.90
N ASP A 40 1.42 19.03 14.26
CA ASP A 40 1.11 20.48 14.33
C ASP A 40 -0.05 20.91 13.42
N LYS A 41 -0.54 20.01 12.56
CA LYS A 41 -1.69 20.20 11.68
C LYS A 41 -2.50 18.90 11.62
N ARG A 42 -3.33 18.63 12.63
CA ARG A 42 -4.19 17.43 12.67
C ARG A 42 -4.98 17.24 11.38
N GLY A 43 -4.47 16.36 10.52
CA GLY A 43 -5.15 15.35 9.70
C GLY A 43 -6.55 15.65 9.16
N HIS A 44 -6.70 16.68 8.33
CA HIS A 44 -7.80 16.70 7.38
C HIS A 44 -7.30 16.13 6.04
N ILE A 45 -7.71 14.92 5.69
CA ILE A 45 -7.68 14.50 4.29
C ILE A 45 -8.85 15.21 3.63
N GLU A 46 -8.55 16.26 2.87
CA GLU A 46 -9.56 16.94 2.05
C GLU A 46 -10.30 15.88 1.22
N SER A 47 -11.62 15.99 1.17
CA SER A 47 -12.49 15.03 0.47
C SER A 47 -12.13 14.86 -1.01
N THR A 48 -11.45 15.85 -1.59
CA THR A 48 -10.90 15.83 -2.95
C THR A 48 -9.84 14.73 -3.17
N HIS A 49 -9.24 14.19 -2.10
CA HIS A 49 -8.19 13.17 -2.17
C HIS A 49 -8.68 11.74 -1.91
N LEU A 50 -9.97 11.58 -1.56
CA LEU A 50 -10.65 10.26 -1.46
C LEU A 50 -10.50 9.39 -2.72
N PRO A 51 -10.54 9.92 -3.96
CA PRO A 51 -10.44 9.07 -5.16
C PRO A 51 -9.12 8.29 -5.29
N LEU A 52 -8.03 8.79 -4.70
CA LEU A 52 -6.76 8.06 -4.68
C LEU A 52 -6.75 6.95 -3.63
N LEU A 53 -7.37 7.19 -2.48
CA LEU A 53 -7.50 6.22 -1.39
C LEU A 53 -8.47 5.09 -1.75
N GLU A 54 -9.58 5.43 -2.40
CA GLU A 54 -10.53 4.47 -2.97
C GLU A 54 -9.84 3.55 -3.99
N ARG A 55 -8.92 4.09 -4.80
CA ARG A 55 -8.18 3.29 -5.78
C ARG A 55 -7.21 2.28 -5.16
N VAL A 56 -6.65 2.59 -3.98
CA VAL A 56 -5.76 1.65 -3.27
C VAL A 56 -6.51 0.75 -2.29
N ASP A 57 -7.81 0.99 -2.10
CA ASP A 57 -8.70 0.20 -1.24
C ASP A 57 -8.20 0.19 0.23
N ILE A 58 -7.84 1.38 0.73
CA ILE A 58 -7.33 1.57 2.10
C ILE A 58 -8.01 2.79 2.72
N SER A 59 -8.63 2.61 3.89
CA SER A 59 -9.22 3.72 4.63
C SER A 59 -8.17 4.75 5.08
N PRO A 60 -8.53 6.04 5.21
CA PRO A 60 -7.65 7.08 5.78
C PRO A 60 -6.95 6.67 7.09
N GLU A 61 -7.69 6.07 8.01
CA GLU A 61 -7.22 5.66 9.33
C GLU A 61 -6.22 4.51 9.23
N ASN A 62 -6.53 3.53 8.37
CA ASN A 62 -5.65 2.42 8.07
C ASN A 62 -4.36 2.92 7.41
N LEU A 63 -4.45 3.86 6.47
CA LEU A 63 -3.28 4.44 5.81
C LEU A 63 -2.37 5.20 6.78
N LEU A 64 -2.94 6.00 7.68
CA LEU A 64 -2.16 6.69 8.72
C LEU A 64 -1.44 5.69 9.62
N LYS A 65 -2.13 4.62 10.05
CA LYS A 65 -1.52 3.57 10.86
C LYS A 65 -0.42 2.82 10.11
N LEU A 66 -0.66 2.49 8.83
CA LEU A 66 0.32 1.84 7.98
C LEU A 66 1.56 2.69 7.78
N THR A 67 1.42 3.99 7.56
CA THR A 67 2.55 4.90 7.29
C THR A 67 3.34 5.28 8.54
N THR A 68 2.72 5.27 9.72
CA THR A 68 3.39 5.62 10.99
C THR A 68 3.90 4.42 11.79
N GLN A 69 3.24 3.26 11.67
CA GLN A 69 3.49 2.10 12.53
C GLN A 69 3.79 0.81 11.73
N PHE A 70 4.16 0.92 10.45
CA PHE A 70 4.37 -0.22 9.56
C PHE A 70 5.15 -1.38 10.21
N THR A 71 6.33 -1.07 10.75
CA THR A 71 7.26 -2.06 11.34
C THR A 71 6.84 -2.53 12.72
N ARG A 72 5.92 -1.84 13.39
CA ARG A 72 5.32 -2.28 14.66
C ARG A 72 4.17 -3.26 14.43
N VAL A 73 3.44 -3.07 13.33
CA VAL A 73 2.28 -3.89 12.98
C VAL A 73 2.70 -5.16 12.22
N PHE A 74 3.72 -5.07 11.38
CA PHE A 74 4.18 -6.16 10.53
C PHE A 74 5.60 -6.60 10.88
N HIS A 75 5.75 -7.91 11.10
CA HIS A 75 7.04 -8.54 11.43
C HIS A 75 7.48 -9.57 10.36
N GLY A 76 7.01 -9.40 9.11
CA GLY A 76 7.20 -10.39 8.06
C GLY A 76 6.49 -10.00 6.76
N ALA A 77 6.09 -10.99 5.97
CA ALA A 77 5.40 -10.75 4.70
C ALA A 77 4.08 -9.99 4.91
N VAL A 78 3.77 -9.11 3.95
CA VAL A 78 2.60 -8.23 3.93
C VAL A 78 2.00 -8.27 2.53
N GLY A 79 0.68 -8.32 2.43
CA GLY A 79 -0.01 -8.31 1.15
C GLY A 79 -1.37 -9.01 1.21
N ARG A 80 -2.02 -9.14 0.06
CA ARG A 80 -3.32 -9.81 -0.05
C ARG A 80 -3.23 -11.28 0.40
N PRO A 81 -4.26 -11.84 1.04
CA PRO A 81 -4.24 -13.22 1.54
C PRO A 81 -3.86 -14.26 0.48
N ILE A 82 -4.32 -14.06 -0.77
CA ILE A 82 -4.02 -14.93 -1.92
C ILE A 82 -2.51 -14.92 -2.23
N SER A 83 -1.90 -13.73 -2.29
CA SER A 83 -0.47 -13.59 -2.55
C SER A 83 0.36 -14.16 -1.40
N GLN A 84 -0.11 -14.04 -0.15
CA GLN A 84 0.56 -14.64 1.00
C GLN A 84 0.48 -16.17 1.01
N ALA A 85 -0.61 -16.75 0.52
CA ALA A 85 -0.73 -18.20 0.36
C ALA A 85 0.32 -18.74 -0.63
N SER A 86 0.45 -18.08 -1.78
CA SER A 86 1.46 -18.41 -2.81
C SER A 86 2.88 -18.26 -2.24
N TYR A 87 3.18 -17.11 -1.62
CA TYR A 87 4.48 -16.84 -0.99
C TYR A 87 4.86 -17.88 0.08
N ARG A 88 3.88 -18.38 0.85
CA ARG A 88 4.11 -19.40 1.86
C ARG A 88 4.51 -20.73 1.23
N GLU A 89 3.84 -21.11 0.15
CA GLU A 89 4.11 -22.34 -0.59
C GLU A 89 5.51 -22.29 -1.22
N ASP A 90 5.85 -21.20 -1.90
CA ASP A 90 7.15 -20.99 -2.53
C ASP A 90 8.33 -21.09 -1.53
N LEU A 91 8.09 -20.70 -0.27
CA LEU A 91 9.10 -20.69 0.80
C LEU A 91 9.02 -21.87 1.76
N ASN A 92 8.16 -22.86 1.49
CA ASN A 92 7.93 -24.03 2.34
C ASN A 92 7.65 -23.67 3.82
N ARG A 93 6.98 -22.53 4.07
CA ARG A 93 6.67 -22.07 5.43
C ARG A 93 5.37 -22.68 5.93
N LYS A 94 5.33 -23.13 7.19
CA LYS A 94 4.10 -23.68 7.77
C LYS A 94 3.13 -22.60 8.26
N ARG A 95 3.64 -21.48 8.80
CA ARG A 95 2.84 -20.40 9.38
C ARG A 95 2.61 -19.25 8.39
N ARG A 96 1.37 -18.76 8.32
CA ARG A 96 1.00 -17.50 7.66
C ARG A 96 1.07 -16.36 8.69
N ALA A 97 2.24 -15.73 8.82
CA ALA A 97 2.40 -14.58 9.70
C ALA A 97 1.62 -13.37 9.16
N ASN A 98 1.17 -12.48 10.03
CA ASN A 98 0.55 -11.19 9.69
C ASN A 98 -0.77 -11.22 8.87
N ILE A 99 -1.38 -12.38 8.57
CA ILE A 99 -2.64 -12.42 7.80
C ILE A 99 -3.74 -11.58 8.44
N SER A 100 -3.98 -11.74 9.74
CA SER A 100 -5.04 -10.97 10.43
C SER A 100 -4.79 -9.46 10.35
N ASN A 101 -3.53 -9.01 10.41
CA ASN A 101 -3.20 -7.59 10.27
C ASN A 101 -3.36 -7.11 8.82
N CYS A 102 -3.05 -7.96 7.83
CA CYS A 102 -3.26 -7.63 6.42
C CYS A 102 -4.75 -7.53 6.08
N GLU A 103 -5.57 -8.46 6.57
CA GLU A 103 -7.04 -8.41 6.39
C GLU A 103 -7.67 -7.19 7.05
N LYS A 104 -7.10 -6.68 8.14
CA LYS A 104 -7.65 -5.51 8.85
C LYS A 104 -7.22 -4.17 8.28
N LEU A 105 -6.03 -4.11 7.67
CA LEU A 105 -5.38 -2.85 7.31
C LEU A 105 -5.22 -2.62 5.80
N LEU A 106 -5.36 -3.67 4.99
CA LEU A 106 -5.19 -3.64 3.52
C LEU A 106 -6.48 -4.06 2.78
N ALA A 107 -7.62 -4.00 3.46
CA ALA A 107 -8.93 -4.39 2.96
C ALA A 107 -9.94 -3.27 3.20
#